data_AF-Q3L9N0-F1
#
_entry.id   AF-Q3L9N0-F1
#
_cell.length_a   1.000
_cell.length_b   1.000
_cell.length_c   1.000
_cell.angle_alpha   90.00
_cell.angle_beta   90.00
_cell.angle_gamma   90.00
#
_symmetry.space_group_name_H-M   'P 1'
#
loop_
_entity.id
_entity.type
_entity.pdbx_description
1 polymer ?
#
loop_
_entity_poly.entity_id
_entity_poly.type
_entity_poly.pdbx_seq_one_letter_code
_entity_poly.pdbx_strand_id
1 'polypeptide(L)'
;MPGKCASHQSGRTKSSPPPKRIGTQLPQFDERKEFSTMTIALSTTLTDTDFETAVTATKAALSEQGFGVLTEIDMQATLKAKLGTDMEKYLILGACNPTLAHRAVGIVREIGLLLPCNVVVRADTTAGSVIVEAMNPDLMVQVTGEPALSDVAAEATTKLQAALDTLGSRDAVRS
;
A
#
# COMPACT_ATOMS: atom_id res chain seq x y z
N MET A 1 -6.48 -4.18 -100.03
CA MET A 1 -5.37 -3.78 -99.13
C MET A 1 -5.77 -4.13 -97.70
N PRO A 2 -4.97 -4.96 -97.00
CA PRO A 2 -5.28 -5.48 -95.67
C PRO A 2 -4.52 -4.74 -94.55
N GLY A 3 -5.05 -4.73 -93.34
CA GLY A 3 -4.35 -4.34 -92.11
C GLY A 3 -5.29 -4.44 -90.91
N LYS A 4 -5.54 -5.65 -90.38
CA LYS A 4 -4.80 -6.40 -89.33
C LYS A 4 -5.02 -5.87 -87.90
N CYS A 5 -5.44 -6.82 -87.06
CA CYS A 5 -5.64 -6.81 -85.61
C CYS A 5 -4.47 -6.26 -84.79
N ALA A 6 -4.79 -5.71 -83.61
CA ALA A 6 -4.03 -5.85 -82.36
C ALA A 6 -4.96 -5.44 -81.20
N SER A 7 -5.61 -6.39 -80.52
CA SER A 7 -5.14 -7.09 -79.31
C SER A 7 -5.05 -6.20 -78.06
N HIS A 8 -5.96 -6.48 -77.13
CA HIS A 8 -5.88 -6.15 -75.70
C HIS A 8 -4.48 -6.38 -75.12
N GLN A 9 -3.99 -5.41 -74.36
CA GLN A 9 -3.12 -5.67 -73.21
C GLN A 9 -3.58 -4.84 -72.02
N SER A 10 -4.03 -5.55 -70.98
CA SER A 10 -4.32 -4.99 -69.66
C SER A 10 -2.99 -4.59 -69.00
N GLY A 11 -2.76 -3.29 -68.85
CA GLY A 11 -1.70 -2.79 -67.99
C GLY A 11 -2.04 -3.08 -66.52
N ARG A 12 -1.37 -4.08 -65.94
CA ARG A 12 -1.33 -4.29 -64.48
C ARG A 12 -0.67 -3.06 -63.85
N THR A 13 -1.44 -2.24 -63.14
CA THR A 13 -0.88 -1.27 -62.19
C THR A 13 -0.18 -2.06 -61.08
N LYS A 14 1.16 -1.92 -61.01
CA LYS A 14 1.98 -2.48 -59.95
C LYS A 14 1.52 -1.87 -58.61
N SER A 15 0.95 -2.70 -57.75
CA SER A 15 0.67 -2.37 -56.36
C SER A 15 2.00 -2.11 -55.64
N SER A 16 2.17 -0.90 -55.11
CA SER A 16 3.28 -0.55 -54.22
C SER A 16 3.28 -1.45 -52.98
N PRO A 17 4.45 -1.90 -52.49
CA PRO A 17 4.52 -2.72 -51.28
C PRO A 17 4.18 -1.88 -50.04
N PRO A 18 3.60 -2.49 -48.98
CA PRO A 18 3.34 -1.80 -47.73
C PRO A 18 4.67 -1.39 -47.07
N PRO A 19 4.69 -0.31 -46.25
CA PRO A 19 5.90 0.12 -45.57
C PRO A 19 6.39 -0.98 -44.62
N LYS A 20 7.70 -1.25 -44.67
CA LYS A 20 8.37 -2.19 -43.76
C LYS A 20 8.20 -1.69 -42.33
N ARG A 21 7.58 -2.51 -41.47
CA ARG A 21 7.53 -2.28 -40.02
C ARG A 21 8.97 -2.29 -39.50
N ILE A 22 9.50 -1.11 -39.21
CA ILE A 22 10.71 -0.98 -38.39
C ILE A 22 10.27 -1.40 -36.99
N GLY A 23 10.75 -2.55 -36.54
CA GLY A 23 10.54 -3.04 -35.19
C GLY A 23 11.32 -2.20 -34.21
N THR A 24 10.77 -1.06 -33.80
CA THR A 24 11.14 -0.45 -32.53
C THR A 24 10.47 -1.28 -31.45
N GLN A 25 11.25 -2.19 -30.88
CA GLN A 25 10.91 -2.86 -29.64
C GLN A 25 10.74 -1.75 -28.60
N LEU A 26 9.48 -1.43 -28.29
CA LEU A 26 9.16 -0.64 -27.10
C LEU A 26 9.89 -1.32 -25.93
N PRO A 27 10.61 -0.58 -25.07
CA PRO A 27 11.16 -1.18 -23.87
C PRO A 27 9.99 -1.85 -23.15
N GLN A 28 10.12 -3.16 -22.90
CA GLN A 28 9.19 -3.87 -22.03
C GLN A 28 9.40 -3.27 -20.64
N PHE A 29 8.60 -2.26 -20.31
CA PHE A 29 8.39 -1.87 -18.93
C PHE A 29 7.79 -3.09 -18.25
N ASP A 30 8.64 -3.81 -17.51
CA ASP A 30 8.21 -4.89 -16.66
C ASP A 30 7.48 -4.25 -15.47
N GLU A 31 6.19 -3.92 -15.66
CA GLU A 31 5.33 -3.35 -14.62
C GLU A 31 5.32 -4.22 -13.34
N ARG A 32 5.71 -5.50 -13.43
CA ARG A 32 5.87 -6.38 -12.27
C ARG A 32 7.16 -6.21 -11.48
N LYS A 33 8.20 -5.55 -12.02
CA LYS A 33 9.46 -5.32 -11.29
C LYS A 33 9.44 -4.04 -10.45
N GLU A 34 8.71 -3.02 -10.84
CA GLU A 34 8.57 -1.78 -10.04
C GLU A 34 7.60 -1.93 -8.86
N PHE A 35 6.58 -2.79 -8.97
CA PHE A 35 5.65 -3.08 -7.89
C PHE A 35 6.20 -4.04 -6.81
N SER A 36 7.43 -4.55 -6.97
CA SER A 36 7.95 -5.66 -6.14
C SER A 36 8.69 -5.23 -4.86
N THR A 37 8.75 -3.95 -4.50
CA THR A 37 9.43 -3.50 -3.25
C THR A 37 8.63 -2.53 -2.39
N MET A 38 7.39 -2.18 -2.78
CA MET A 38 6.56 -1.28 -1.98
C MET A 38 5.64 -2.05 -1.04
N THR A 39 6.09 -2.25 0.19
CA THR A 39 5.22 -2.73 1.27
C THR A 39 4.37 -1.56 1.75
N ILE A 40 3.05 -1.71 1.68
CA ILE A 40 2.08 -0.72 2.15
C ILE A 40 2.05 -0.57 3.68
N ALA A 41 2.77 -1.43 4.40
CA ALA A 41 2.79 -1.51 5.85
C ALA A 41 4.20 -1.75 6.38
N LEU A 42 4.46 -1.23 7.57
CA LEU A 42 5.48 -1.68 8.49
C LEU A 42 4.84 -2.78 9.35
N SER A 43 5.53 -3.89 9.61
CA SER A 43 4.93 -5.06 10.24
C SER A 43 5.84 -5.66 11.31
N THR A 44 5.22 -6.18 12.37
CA THR A 44 5.83 -7.09 13.34
C THR A 44 4.83 -8.20 13.68
N THR A 45 5.36 -9.36 14.08
CA THR A 45 4.55 -10.51 14.50
C THR A 45 4.91 -10.84 15.93
N LEU A 46 3.88 -10.92 16.79
CA LEU A 46 4.03 -11.24 18.19
C LEU A 46 3.68 -12.71 18.43
N THR A 47 4.64 -13.47 18.95
CA THR A 47 4.43 -14.85 19.38
C THR A 47 4.11 -14.88 20.88
N ASP A 48 3.41 -15.92 21.33
CA ASP A 48 3.18 -16.18 22.76
C ASP A 48 2.43 -15.06 23.51
N THR A 49 1.71 -14.21 22.79
CA THR A 49 0.90 -13.11 23.30
C THR A 49 -0.54 -13.26 22.85
N ASP A 50 -1.50 -13.11 23.76
CA ASP A 50 -2.91 -13.08 23.41
C ASP A 50 -3.31 -11.75 22.76
N PHE A 51 -4.40 -11.77 22.00
CA PHE A 51 -4.85 -10.62 21.22
C PHE A 51 -5.08 -9.34 22.06
N GLU A 52 -5.67 -9.45 23.26
CA GLU A 52 -6.01 -8.27 24.06
C GLU A 52 -4.75 -7.63 24.66
N THR A 53 -3.79 -8.48 25.06
CA THR A 53 -2.47 -8.05 25.49
C THR A 53 -1.71 -7.38 24.33
N ALA A 54 -1.76 -7.94 23.12
CA ALA A 54 -1.15 -7.33 21.94
C ALA A 54 -1.76 -5.95 21.64
N VAL A 55 -3.09 -5.82 21.61
CA VAL A 55 -3.78 -4.53 21.42
C VAL A 55 -3.34 -3.51 22.46
N THR A 56 -3.32 -3.89 23.73
CA THR A 56 -2.90 -3.01 24.83
C THR A 56 -1.44 -2.56 24.68
N ALA A 57 -0.54 -3.50 24.35
CA ALA A 57 0.86 -3.21 24.12
C ALA A 57 1.07 -2.29 22.90
N THR A 58 0.34 -2.51 21.80
CA THR A 58 0.37 -1.65 20.61
C THR A 58 -0.04 -0.22 20.94
N LYS A 59 -1.15 -0.02 21.66
CA LYS A 59 -1.59 1.32 22.07
C LYS A 59 -0.55 2.03 22.94
N ALA A 60 0.05 1.31 23.88
CA ALA A 60 1.11 1.85 24.74
C ALA A 60 2.36 2.24 23.92
N ALA A 61 2.84 1.36 23.04
CA ALA A 61 4.01 1.63 22.19
C ALA A 61 3.78 2.82 21.24
N LEU A 62 2.58 2.95 20.67
CA LEU A 62 2.20 4.12 19.88
C LEU A 62 2.24 5.41 20.72
N SER A 63 1.69 5.37 21.94
CA SER A 63 1.69 6.51 22.86
C SER A 63 3.10 6.94 23.25
N GLU A 64 4.01 6.00 23.49
CA GLU A 64 5.43 6.28 23.79
C GLU A 64 6.13 7.04 22.65
N GLN A 65 5.67 6.85 21.40
CA GLN A 65 6.17 7.56 20.21
C GLN A 65 5.39 8.84 19.89
N GLY A 66 4.43 9.22 20.74
CA GLY A 66 3.62 10.44 20.61
C GLY A 66 2.40 10.30 19.71
N PHE A 67 1.97 9.06 19.40
CA PHE A 67 0.71 8.81 18.70
C PHE A 67 -0.42 8.54 19.69
N GLY A 68 -1.52 9.28 19.59
CA GLY A 68 -2.78 8.93 20.24
C GLY A 68 -3.66 8.07 19.34
N VAL A 69 -4.45 7.17 19.91
CA VAL A 69 -5.48 6.42 19.17
C VAL A 69 -6.77 7.24 19.19
N LEU A 70 -7.18 7.73 18.01
CA LEU A 70 -8.36 8.57 17.84
C LEU A 70 -9.63 7.76 17.56
N THR A 71 -9.46 6.61 16.92
CA THR A 71 -10.56 5.74 16.50
C THR A 71 -10.16 4.28 16.64
N GLU A 72 -11.16 3.44 16.89
CA GLU A 72 -11.02 1.99 16.92
C GLU A 72 -12.18 1.39 16.13
N ILE A 73 -11.86 0.51 15.20
CA ILE A 73 -12.85 -0.20 14.38
C ILE A 73 -12.64 -1.69 14.60
N ASP A 74 -13.60 -2.31 15.31
CA ASP A 74 -13.68 -3.76 15.42
C ASP A 74 -14.31 -4.32 14.14
N MET A 75 -13.46 -4.78 13.22
CA MET A 75 -13.90 -5.31 11.94
C MET A 75 -14.64 -6.63 12.10
N GLN A 76 -14.20 -7.49 13.03
CA GLN A 76 -14.83 -8.77 13.31
C GLN A 76 -16.27 -8.58 13.77
N ALA A 77 -16.48 -7.76 14.81
CA ALA A 77 -17.80 -7.47 15.34
C ALA A 77 -18.69 -6.78 14.29
N THR A 78 -18.12 -5.85 13.51
CA THR A 78 -18.86 -5.13 12.47
C THR A 78 -19.37 -6.07 11.38
N LEU A 79 -18.51 -6.92 10.82
CA LEU A 79 -18.92 -7.86 9.76
C LEU A 79 -19.89 -8.93 10.28
N LYS A 80 -19.68 -9.42 11.52
CA LYS A 80 -20.62 -10.36 12.14
C LYS A 80 -22.00 -9.75 12.31
N ALA A 81 -22.08 -8.51 12.81
CA ALA A 81 -23.35 -7.83 13.05
C ALA A 81 -24.08 -7.42 11.77
N LYS A 82 -23.35 -7.04 10.72
CA LYS A 82 -23.96 -6.52 9.48
C LYS A 82 -24.21 -7.59 8.43
N LEU A 83 -23.34 -8.59 8.34
CA LEU A 83 -23.35 -9.59 7.28
C LEU A 83 -23.50 -11.03 7.80
N GLY A 84 -23.39 -11.26 9.12
CA GLY A 84 -23.43 -12.60 9.72
C GLY A 84 -22.15 -13.42 9.51
N THR A 85 -21.16 -12.87 8.82
CA THR A 85 -19.89 -13.53 8.47
C THR A 85 -18.93 -13.57 9.64
N ASP A 86 -18.30 -14.72 9.85
CA ASP A 86 -17.22 -14.90 10.82
C ASP A 86 -15.86 -14.56 10.20
N MET A 87 -14.97 -14.00 11.00
CA MET A 87 -13.56 -13.74 10.66
C MET A 87 -12.69 -13.83 11.92
N GLU A 88 -11.38 -13.82 11.76
CA GLU A 88 -10.42 -13.72 12.85
C GLU A 88 -10.58 -12.42 13.65
N LYS A 89 -9.99 -12.37 14.86
CA LYS A 89 -9.91 -11.10 15.60
C LYS A 89 -9.15 -10.09 14.75
N TYR A 90 -9.78 -8.94 14.47
CA TYR A 90 -9.25 -7.94 13.54
C TYR A 90 -9.69 -6.55 13.99
N LEU A 91 -8.74 -5.78 14.52
CA LEU A 91 -8.95 -4.43 15.03
C LEU A 91 -8.14 -3.43 14.19
N ILE A 92 -8.77 -2.32 13.79
CA ILE A 92 -8.09 -1.21 13.13
C ILE A 92 -8.06 -0.03 14.10
N LEU A 93 -6.86 0.43 14.42
CA LEU A 93 -6.61 1.61 15.25
C LEU A 93 -6.25 2.79 14.36
N GLY A 94 -6.90 3.93 14.56
CA GLY A 94 -6.51 5.19 13.92
C GLY A 94 -5.51 5.95 14.78
N ALA A 95 -4.21 5.75 14.54
CA ALA A 95 -3.11 6.38 15.28
C ALA A 95 -2.73 7.75 14.70
N CYS A 96 -2.66 8.79 15.52
CA CYS A 96 -2.35 10.15 15.08
C CYS A 96 -1.34 10.82 15.99
N ASN A 97 -0.27 11.36 15.39
CA ASN A 97 0.61 12.31 16.05
C ASN A 97 0.17 13.74 15.64
N PRO A 98 -0.33 14.57 16.58
CA PRO A 98 -0.93 15.85 16.24
C PRO A 98 0.06 16.84 15.61
N THR A 99 1.33 16.82 16.01
CA THR A 99 2.37 17.71 15.45
C THR A 99 2.65 17.37 13.99
N LEU A 100 2.75 16.08 13.66
CA LEU A 100 2.94 15.61 12.29
C LEU A 100 1.70 15.85 11.43
N ALA A 101 0.52 15.54 11.95
CA ALA A 101 -0.75 15.78 11.25
C ALA A 101 -0.96 17.27 10.94
N HIS A 102 -0.68 18.16 11.91
CA HIS A 102 -0.76 19.60 11.69
C HIS A 102 0.19 20.08 10.59
N ARG A 103 1.44 19.59 10.57
CA ARG A 103 2.41 19.89 9.50
C ARG A 103 1.92 19.40 8.14
N ALA A 104 1.46 18.15 8.06
CA ALA A 104 0.96 17.56 6.82
C ALA A 104 -0.21 18.37 6.24
N VAL A 105 -1.19 18.71 7.08
CA VAL A 105 -2.37 19.51 6.71
C VAL A 105 -1.99 20.93 6.26
N GLY A 106 -0.88 21.48 6.78
CA GLY A 106 -0.32 22.74 6.34
C GLY A 106 0.36 22.69 4.97
N ILE A 107 0.76 21.50 4.50
CA ILE A 107 1.37 21.28 3.18
C ILE A 107 0.29 20.96 2.15
N VAL A 108 -0.53 19.93 2.41
CA VAL A 108 -1.64 19.50 1.56
C VAL A 108 -2.91 19.46 2.39
N ARG A 109 -3.88 20.31 2.07
CA ARG A 109 -5.10 20.41 2.88
C ARG A 109 -5.95 19.14 2.83
N GLU A 110 -5.98 18.49 1.68
CA GLU A 110 -6.70 17.24 1.41
C GLU A 110 -6.04 16.01 2.07
N ILE A 111 -4.86 16.14 2.69
CA ILE A 111 -4.18 15.01 3.33
C ILE A 111 -5.00 14.36 4.46
N GLY A 112 -6.00 15.08 4.99
CA GLY A 112 -6.95 14.55 5.96
C GLY A 112 -7.69 13.29 5.49
N LEU A 113 -7.77 13.04 4.19
CA LEU A 113 -8.33 11.81 3.61
C LEU A 113 -7.46 10.57 3.87
N LEU A 114 -6.17 10.78 4.17
CA LEU A 114 -5.20 9.72 4.48
C LEU A 114 -4.84 9.68 5.97
N LEU A 115 -5.45 10.54 6.79
CA LEU A 115 -5.29 10.56 8.24
C LEU A 115 -6.50 9.90 8.93
N PRO A 116 -6.33 9.26 10.10
CA PRO A 116 -5.08 9.00 10.81
C PRO A 116 -4.26 7.85 10.20
N CYS A 117 -3.06 7.57 10.73
CA CYS A 117 -2.29 6.39 10.35
C CYS A 117 -3.00 5.12 10.84
N ASN A 118 -3.48 4.29 9.93
CA ASN A 118 -4.09 3.01 10.29
C ASN A 118 -3.04 2.06 10.87
N VAL A 119 -3.36 1.43 12.01
CA VAL A 119 -2.59 0.34 12.61
C VAL A 119 -3.53 -0.85 12.82
N VAL A 120 -3.30 -1.93 12.10
CA VAL A 120 -4.06 -3.17 12.20
C VAL A 120 -3.44 -4.07 13.25
N VAL A 121 -4.27 -4.62 14.13
CA VAL A 121 -3.92 -5.72 15.03
C VAL A 121 -4.84 -6.88 14.69
N ARG A 122 -4.29 -8.01 14.22
CA ARG A 122 -5.08 -9.17 13.80
C ARG A 122 -4.47 -10.47 14.28
N ALA A 123 -5.31 -11.46 14.59
CA ALA A 123 -4.83 -12.81 14.87
C ALA A 123 -4.30 -13.45 13.57
N ASP A 124 -3.18 -14.16 13.66
CA ASP A 124 -2.71 -15.04 12.59
C ASP A 124 -3.54 -16.32 12.59
N THR A 125 -4.17 -16.60 11.44
CA THR A 125 -5.04 -17.77 11.25
C THR A 125 -4.28 -19.09 11.13
N THR A 126 -2.94 -19.06 11.03
CA THR A 126 -2.10 -20.24 10.75
C THR A 126 -1.12 -20.58 11.87
N ALA A 127 -0.62 -19.58 12.62
CA ALA A 127 0.48 -19.75 13.56
C ALA A 127 0.14 -19.43 15.03
N GLY A 128 -1.10 -19.01 15.34
CA GLY A 128 -1.50 -18.66 16.71
C GLY A 128 -0.81 -17.41 17.27
N SER A 129 -0.18 -16.62 16.42
CA SER A 129 0.46 -15.33 16.71
C SER A 129 -0.50 -14.16 16.49
N VAL A 130 -0.06 -12.95 16.87
CA VAL A 130 -0.76 -11.70 16.56
C VAL A 130 0.11 -10.86 15.65
N ILE A 131 -0.46 -10.41 14.52
CA ILE A 131 0.23 -9.57 13.55
C ILE A 131 -0.18 -8.11 13.78
N VAL A 132 0.81 -7.23 13.88
CA VAL A 132 0.61 -5.79 14.03
C VAL A 132 1.21 -5.08 12.81
N GLU A 133 0.39 -4.34 12.09
CA GLU A 133 0.75 -3.69 10.82
C GLU A 133 0.37 -2.20 10.87
N ALA A 134 1.35 -1.31 10.83
CA ALA A 134 1.12 0.13 10.68
C ALA A 134 1.23 0.52 9.21
N MET A 135 0.31 1.35 8.70
CA MET A 135 0.44 1.85 7.32
C MET A 135 1.79 2.55 7.14
N ASN A 136 2.41 2.36 5.97
CA ASN A 136 3.65 3.06 5.62
C ASN A 136 3.34 4.53 5.27
N PRO A 137 3.83 5.52 6.03
CA PRO A 137 3.60 6.94 5.75
C PRO A 137 4.10 7.41 4.37
N ASP A 138 5.07 6.74 3.76
CA ASP A 138 5.54 7.07 2.40
C ASP A 138 4.44 6.94 1.35
N LEU A 139 3.40 6.15 1.61
CA LEU A 139 2.21 6.07 0.75
C LEU A 139 1.54 7.43 0.61
N MET A 140 1.59 8.30 1.63
CA MET A 140 1.02 9.64 1.54
C MET A 140 1.72 10.48 0.48
N VAL A 141 3.05 10.43 0.43
CA VAL A 141 3.87 11.15 -0.58
C VAL A 141 3.55 10.61 -1.97
N GLN A 142 3.42 9.30 -2.12
CA GLN A 142 3.16 8.65 -3.40
C GLN A 142 1.76 8.95 -3.94
N VAL A 143 0.75 8.88 -3.07
CA VAL A 143 -0.65 9.08 -3.46
C VAL A 143 -0.93 10.55 -3.80
N THR A 144 -0.35 11.50 -3.05
CA THR A 144 -0.54 12.93 -3.35
C THR A 144 0.41 13.45 -4.43
N GLY A 145 1.55 12.77 -4.65
CA GLY A 145 2.62 13.26 -5.50
C GLY A 145 3.30 14.52 -4.98
N GLU A 146 3.20 14.82 -3.68
CA GLU A 146 3.73 16.05 -3.06
C GLU A 146 5.06 15.79 -2.33
N PRO A 147 6.21 16.21 -2.90
CA PRO A 147 7.53 15.96 -2.30
C PRO A 147 7.72 16.65 -0.95
N ALA A 148 7.05 17.78 -0.68
CA ALA A 148 7.16 18.48 0.60
C ALA A 148 6.66 17.65 1.79
N LEU A 149 5.88 16.59 1.57
CA LEU A 149 5.46 15.65 2.62
C LEU A 149 6.56 14.68 3.04
N SER A 150 7.65 14.55 2.29
CA SER A 150 8.69 13.52 2.51
C SER A 150 9.27 13.55 3.93
N ASP A 151 9.56 14.74 4.46
CA ASP A 151 10.11 14.88 5.81
C ASP A 151 9.10 14.47 6.90
N VAL A 152 7.81 14.76 6.69
CA VAL A 152 6.75 14.37 7.60
C VAL A 152 6.54 12.86 7.56
N ALA A 153 6.55 12.27 6.36
CA ALA A 153 6.44 10.83 6.15
C ALA A 153 7.61 10.09 6.79
N ALA A 154 8.86 10.50 6.53
CA ALA A 154 10.05 9.88 7.10
C ALA A 154 10.07 9.92 8.65
N GLU A 155 9.64 11.03 9.24
CA GLU A 155 9.54 11.15 10.70
C GLU A 155 8.43 10.24 11.26
N ALA A 156 7.26 10.19 10.61
CA ALA A 156 6.18 9.28 10.97
C ALA A 156 6.61 7.81 10.85
N THR A 157 7.31 7.44 9.76
CA THR A 157 7.83 6.09 9.50
C THR A 157 8.78 5.68 10.62
N THR A 158 9.74 6.54 10.95
CA THR A 158 10.71 6.27 12.03
C THR A 158 10.01 6.00 13.36
N LYS A 159 9.01 6.82 13.71
CA LYS A 159 8.29 6.69 14.98
C LYS A 159 7.37 5.46 15.00
N LEU A 160 6.67 5.16 13.91
CA LEU A 160 5.84 3.95 13.81
C LEU A 160 6.71 2.69 13.85
N GLN A 161 7.84 2.67 13.14
CA GLN A 161 8.79 1.56 13.20
C GLN A 161 9.30 1.35 14.62
N ALA A 162 9.71 2.41 15.33
CA ALA A 162 10.15 2.31 16.72
C ALA A 162 9.06 1.75 17.67
N ALA A 163 7.79 2.08 17.43
CA ALA A 163 6.68 1.47 18.15
C ALA A 163 6.59 -0.03 17.89
N LEU A 164 6.68 -0.48 16.62
CA LEU A 164 6.64 -1.89 16.25
C LEU A 164 7.86 -2.68 16.77
N ASP A 165 9.05 -2.10 16.70
CA ASP A 165 10.29 -2.71 17.19
C ASP A 165 10.23 -2.97 18.71
N THR A 166 9.59 -2.06 19.46
CA THR A 166 9.35 -2.21 20.89
C THR A 166 8.45 -3.42 21.18
N LEU A 167 7.50 -3.73 20.30
CA LEU A 167 6.65 -4.92 20.44
C LEU A 167 7.43 -6.19 20.12
N GLY A 168 8.13 -6.25 18.99
CA GLY A 168 8.90 -7.45 18.60
C GLY A 168 10.05 -7.78 19.56
N SER A 169 10.64 -6.77 20.20
CA SER A 169 11.68 -6.98 21.21
C SER A 169 11.13 -7.54 22.53
N ARG A 170 9.86 -7.28 22.86
CA ARG A 170 9.23 -7.78 24.10
C ARG A 170 8.97 -9.28 24.06
N ASP A 171 8.75 -9.86 22.88
CA ASP A 171 8.58 -11.31 22.73
C ASP A 171 9.91 -12.05 22.87
N ALA A 172 11.00 -11.47 22.38
CA ALA A 172 12.34 -12.05 22.49
C ALA A 172 12.84 -12.15 23.95
N VAL A 173 12.31 -11.34 24.87
CA VAL A 173 12.69 -11.34 26.30
C VAL A 173 11.83 -12.30 27.13
N ARG A 174 10.68 -12.75 26.61
CA ARG A 174 9.75 -13.67 27.30
C ARG A 174 9.89 -15.13 26.88
N SER A 175 10.61 -15.41 25.79
CA SER A 175 11.02 -16.74 25.34
C SER A 175 12.28 -17.23 26.07
#